data_AF-A0A536KN94-F1
#
_entry.id   AF-A0A536KN94-F1
#
_cell.length_a   1.000
_cell.length_b   1.000
_cell.length_c   1.000
_cell.angle_alpha   90.00
_cell.angle_beta   90.00
_cell.angle_gamma   90.00
#
_symmetry.space_group_name_H-M   'P 1'
#
loop_
_entity.id
_entity.type
_entity.pdbx_description
1 polymer ?
#
loop_
_entity_poly.entity_id
_entity_poly.type
_entity_poly.pdbx_seq_one_letter_code
_entity_poly.pdbx_strand_id
1 'polypeptide(L)'
;MPPDIPRAFERRADGFRHAAGGGLWLAPLVYLEHARFGPGWYGKVVSADPNRLLAWAVSKAIPQRALQFKSLPDLDSPLHRRRRLPGYHIDLWGARLALAYDPQTIARARARSPAPIP
;
A
#
# COMPACT_ATOMS: atom_id res chain seq x y z
N MET A 1 22.50 -6.02 1.04
CA MET A 1 21.50 -6.56 0.09
C MET A 1 20.63 -5.41 -0.39
N PRO A 2 20.21 -5.38 -1.67
CA PRO A 2 19.26 -4.40 -2.15
C PRO A 2 17.93 -4.51 -1.37
N PRO A 3 17.23 -3.40 -1.13
CA PRO A 3 15.93 -3.42 -0.47
C PRO A 3 14.91 -4.18 -1.31
N ASP A 4 14.01 -4.90 -0.66
CA ASP A 4 12.93 -5.62 -1.33
C ASP A 4 12.03 -4.66 -2.12
N ILE A 5 11.51 -5.15 -3.24
CA ILE A 5 10.57 -4.41 -4.08
C ILE A 5 9.13 -4.78 -3.68
N PRO A 6 8.25 -3.80 -3.40
CA PRO A 6 6.84 -4.05 -3.14
C PRO A 6 6.16 -4.80 -4.29
N ARG A 7 5.35 -5.81 -3.94
CA ARG A 7 4.65 -6.66 -4.91
C ARG A 7 3.17 -6.33 -4.97
N ALA A 8 2.64 -6.20 -6.18
CA ALA A 8 1.20 -6.13 -6.41
C ALA A 8 0.59 -7.54 -6.50
N PHE A 9 -0.68 -7.66 -6.15
CA PHE A 9 -1.44 -8.90 -6.22
C PHE A 9 -2.80 -8.60 -6.85
N GLU A 10 -3.32 -9.54 -7.64
CA GLU A 10 -4.66 -9.42 -8.23
C GLU A 10 -5.74 -9.41 -7.15
N ARG A 11 -5.64 -10.34 -6.19
CA ARG A 11 -6.57 -10.44 -5.08
C ARG A 11 -6.01 -9.74 -3.85
N ARG A 12 -6.86 -8.90 -3.24
CA ARG A 12 -6.51 -8.18 -2.00
C ARG A 12 -6.14 -9.13 -0.86
N ALA A 13 -6.77 -10.32 -0.80
CA ALA A 13 -6.50 -11.32 0.22
C ALA A 13 -5.05 -11.83 0.17
N ASP A 14 -4.50 -12.04 -1.03
CA ASP A 14 -3.14 -12.54 -1.19
C ASP A 14 -2.11 -11.48 -0.80
N GLY A 15 -2.40 -10.22 -1.12
CA GLY A 15 -1.61 -9.09 -0.63
C GLY A 15 -1.62 -8.96 0.90
N PHE A 16 -2.75 -9.18 1.56
CA PHE A 16 -2.83 -9.21 3.02
C PHE A 16 -2.01 -10.36 3.62
N ARG A 17 -2.10 -11.58 3.07
CA ARG A 17 -1.28 -12.71 3.53
C ARG A 17 0.20 -12.44 3.34
N HIS A 18 0.58 -11.90 2.19
CA HIS A 18 1.96 -11.54 1.91
C HIS A 18 2.49 -10.50 2.90
N ALA A 19 1.72 -9.43 3.16
CA ALA A 19 2.06 -8.42 4.15
C ALA A 19 2.15 -9.00 5.57
N ALA A 20 1.20 -9.85 5.96
CA ALA A 20 1.17 -10.51 7.27
C ALA A 20 2.40 -11.42 7.49
N GLY A 21 2.88 -12.08 6.43
CA GLY A 21 4.14 -12.84 6.44
C GLY A 21 5.41 -11.99 6.40
N GLY A 22 5.31 -10.66 6.53
CA GLY A 22 6.44 -9.73 6.51
C GLY A 22 6.89 -9.29 5.12
N GLY A 23 6.18 -9.69 4.06
CA GLY A 23 6.41 -9.20 2.70
C GLY A 23 5.99 -7.75 2.51
N LEU A 24 6.48 -7.11 1.43
CA LEU A 24 6.08 -5.75 1.06
C LEU A 24 4.94 -5.82 0.05
N TRP A 25 3.72 -5.51 0.50
CA TRP A 25 2.56 -5.48 -0.38
C TRP A 25 2.30 -4.08 -0.92
N LEU A 26 2.31 -3.95 -2.25
CA LEU A 26 1.81 -2.78 -2.97
C LEU A 26 0.29 -2.88 -3.12
N ALA A 27 -0.45 -2.14 -2.30
CA ALA A 27 -1.91 -2.19 -2.31
C ALA A 27 -2.49 -1.59 -3.61
N PRO A 28 -3.71 -2.01 -4.03
CA PRO A 28 -4.39 -1.37 -5.16
C PRO A 28 -4.56 0.14 -4.95
N LEU A 29 -4.44 0.91 -6.04
CA LEU A 29 -4.72 2.34 -6.03
C LEU A 29 -6.19 2.59 -5.73
N VAL A 30 -6.46 3.60 -4.91
CA VAL A 30 -7.80 4.08 -4.59
C VAL A 30 -7.89 5.57 -4.91
N TYR A 31 -8.96 5.99 -5.58
CA TYR A 31 -9.26 7.40 -5.73
C TYR A 31 -10.00 7.87 -4.49
N LEU A 32 -9.51 8.93 -3.86
CA LEU A 32 -10.16 9.55 -2.71
C LEU A 32 -10.58 10.96 -3.11
N GLU A 33 -11.87 11.27 -2.99
CA GLU A 33 -12.39 12.63 -3.22
C GLU A 33 -12.07 13.56 -2.04
N HIS A 34 -12.13 13.02 -0.82
CA HIS A 34 -11.92 13.76 0.43
C HIS A 34 -10.70 13.21 1.16
N ALA A 35 -9.53 13.78 0.88
CA ALA A 35 -8.28 13.38 1.51
C ALA A 35 -7.46 14.59 1.97
N ARG A 36 -6.51 14.34 2.88
CA ARG A 36 -5.70 15.37 3.56
C ARG A 36 -5.07 16.38 2.61
N PHE A 37 -4.78 15.96 1.38
CA PHE A 37 -4.10 16.79 0.40
C PHE A 37 -4.91 17.00 -0.89
N GLY A 38 -6.23 16.92 -0.78
CA GLY A 38 -7.15 17.08 -1.90
C GLY A 38 -7.46 15.77 -2.64
N PRO A 39 -8.39 15.85 -3.61
CA PRO A 39 -8.85 14.71 -4.38
C PRO A 39 -7.71 14.13 -5.23
N GLY A 40 -7.64 12.81 -5.32
CA GLY A 40 -6.63 12.17 -6.15
C GLY A 40 -6.46 10.67 -5.91
N TRP A 41 -5.48 10.10 -6.61
CA TRP A 41 -5.08 8.72 -6.43
C TRP A 41 -4.17 8.56 -5.21
N TYR A 42 -4.50 7.56 -4.40
CA TYR A 42 -3.75 7.16 -3.22
C TYR A 42 -3.33 5.71 -3.36
N GLY A 43 -2.07 5.47 -3.02
CA GLY A 43 -1.48 4.15 -2.92
C GLY A 43 -0.91 3.94 -1.53
N LYS A 44 -0.52 2.70 -1.24
CA LYS A 44 0.20 2.40 0.00
C LYS A 44 1.02 1.14 -0.15
N VAL A 45 2.15 1.09 0.54
CA VAL A 45 2.90 -0.14 0.77
C VAL A 45 2.66 -0.59 2.20
N VAL A 46 2.40 -1.88 2.39
CA VAL A 46 1.96 -2.47 3.65
C VAL A 46 2.83 -3.67 4.01
N SER A 47 3.21 -3.81 5.28
CA SER A 47 3.92 -4.98 5.80
C SER A 47 3.71 -5.16 7.30
N ALA A 48 3.79 -6.40 7.79
CA ALA A 48 3.95 -6.69 9.21
C ALA A 48 5.40 -6.52 9.70
N ASP A 49 6.37 -6.46 8.77
CA ASP A 49 7.79 -6.24 9.08
C ASP A 49 8.13 -4.73 8.92
N PRO A 50 8.21 -3.97 10.02
CA PRO A 50 8.49 -2.53 9.96
C PRO A 50 9.90 -2.24 9.44
N ASN A 51 10.87 -3.11 9.69
CA ASN A 51 12.26 -2.90 9.30
C ASN A 51 12.40 -3.03 7.78
N ARG A 52 11.78 -4.05 7.19
CA ARG A 52 11.76 -4.22 5.73
C ARG A 52 11.04 -3.07 5.03
N LEU A 53 9.90 -2.64 5.57
CA LEU A 53 9.16 -1.50 5.02
C LEU A 53 9.97 -0.21 5.13
N LEU A 54 10.65 0.02 6.25
CA LEU A 54 11.51 1.17 6.46
C LEU A 54 12.74 1.16 5.54
N ALA A 55 13.39 0.01 5.35
CA ALA A 55 14.54 -0.12 4.45
C ALA A 55 14.16 0.25 3.01
N TRP A 56 13.00 -0.22 2.53
CA TRP A 56 12.47 0.19 1.23
C TRP A 56 12.17 1.70 1.20
N ALA A 57 11.54 2.24 2.23
CA ALA A 57 11.22 3.67 2.32
C ALA A 57 12.47 4.56 2.21
N VAL A 58 13.51 4.23 2.97
CA VAL A 58 14.81 4.93 2.96
C VAL A 58 15.43 4.90 1.56
N SER A 59 15.38 3.76 0.86
CA SER A 59 15.89 3.66 -0.51
C SER A 59 15.13 4.52 -1.54
N LYS A 60 13.92 4.96 -1.19
CA LYS A 60 13.09 5.87 -2.00
C LYS A 60 13.10 7.30 -1.46
N ALA A 61 14.01 7.62 -0.54
CA ALA A 61 14.08 8.90 0.16
C ALA A 61 12.76 9.30 0.86
N ILE A 62 11.99 8.31 1.29
CA ILE A 62 10.77 8.53 2.09
C ILE A 62 11.20 8.59 3.56
N PRO A 63 10.85 9.66 4.30
CA PRO A 63 11.30 9.82 5.67
C PRO A 63 10.64 8.80 6.60
N GLN A 64 11.37 8.33 7.61
CA GLN A 64 10.90 7.33 8.58
C GLN A 64 9.56 7.70 9.24
N ARG A 65 9.30 8.99 9.49
CA ARG A 65 8.03 9.48 10.03
C ARG A 65 6.80 9.21 9.16
N ALA A 66 6.99 8.78 7.91
CA ALA A 66 5.90 8.36 7.03
C ALA A 66 5.40 6.95 7.35
N LEU A 67 6.15 6.16 8.11
CA LEU A 67 5.73 4.86 8.60
C LEU A 67 4.61 5.02 9.62
N GLN A 68 3.47 4.38 9.36
CA GLN A 68 2.30 4.45 10.23
C GLN A 68 1.90 3.04 10.66
N PHE A 69 1.68 2.88 11.96
CA PHE A 69 1.12 1.65 12.51
C PHE A 69 -0.33 1.47 12.05
N LYS A 70 -0.68 0.23 11.68
CA LYS A 70 -2.05 -0.18 11.37
C LYS A 70 -2.20 -1.67 11.57
N SER A 71 -3.28 -2.10 12.23
CA SER A 71 -3.53 -3.53 12.35
C SER A 71 -3.94 -4.15 11.01
N LEU A 72 -3.39 -5.35 10.73
CA LEU A 72 -3.72 -6.15 9.56
C LEU A 72 -4.70 -7.27 9.94
N PRO A 73 -5.65 -7.61 9.08
CA PRO A 73 -6.45 -8.80 9.27
C PRO A 73 -5.58 -10.05 9.06
N ASP A 74 -5.61 -10.99 10.01
CA ASP A 74 -5.08 -12.33 9.81
C ASP A 74 -6.09 -13.13 8.97
N LEU A 75 -5.81 -13.28 7.67
CA LEU A 75 -6.72 -13.97 6.76
C LEU A 75 -6.62 -15.49 6.83
N ASP A 76 -5.60 -16.02 7.50
CA ASP A 76 -5.42 -17.45 7.72
C ASP A 76 -6.20 -17.91 8.97
N SER A 77 -6.54 -16.97 9.86
CA SER A 77 -7.53 -17.18 10.92
C SER A 77 -8.98 -17.32 10.37
N PRO A 78 -9.82 -18.17 10.99
CA PRO A 78 -11.24 -18.31 10.66
C PRO A 78 -11.99 -16.97 10.68
N LEU A 79 -12.93 -16.77 9.75
CA LEU A 79 -13.64 -15.50 9.57
C LEU A 79 -14.31 -14.98 10.86
N HIS A 80 -14.98 -15.86 11.61
CA HIS A 80 -15.70 -15.53 12.84
C HIS A 80 -14.78 -15.24 14.05
N ARG A 81 -13.48 -15.50 13.93
CA ARG A 81 -12.45 -15.26 14.96
C ARG A 81 -11.23 -14.57 14.37
N ARG A 82 -11.44 -13.77 13.33
CA ARG A 82 -10.33 -13.17 12.56
C ARG A 82 -9.48 -12.30 13.47
N ARG A 83 -8.24 -12.75 13.71
CA ARG A 83 -7.27 -12.03 14.52
C ARG A 83 -6.79 -10.78 13.81
N ARG A 84 -6.24 -9.86 14.60
CA ARG A 84 -5.55 -8.66 14.12
C ARG A 84 -4.07 -8.84 14.40
N LEU A 85 -3.24 -8.65 13.37
CA LEU A 85 -1.79 -8.67 13.48
C LEU A 85 -1.25 -7.24 13.55
N PRO A 86 -0.11 -7.01 14.22
CA PRO A 86 0.65 -5.79 14.05
C PRO A 86 0.97 -5.58 12.58
N GLY A 87 0.91 -4.33 12.14
CA GLY A 87 1.27 -3.98 10.78
C GLY A 87 1.59 -2.51 10.63
N TYR A 88 2.19 -2.20 9.50
CA TYR A 88 2.71 -0.90 9.18
C TYR A 88 2.43 -0.59 7.72
N HIS A 89 2.28 0.70 7.42
CA HIS A 89 2.11 1.16 6.07
C HIS A 89 2.76 2.52 5.84
N ILE A 90 3.01 2.80 4.57
CA ILE A 90 3.42 4.11 4.07
C ILE A 90 2.41 4.51 3.01
N ASP A 91 1.73 5.63 3.23
CA ASP A 91 0.83 6.21 2.24
C ASP A 91 1.61 6.93 1.14
N LEU A 92 1.20 6.71 -0.09
CA LEU A 92 1.77 7.28 -1.30
C LEU A 92 0.70 8.10 -2.02
N TRP A 93 1.09 9.30 -2.45
CA TRP A 93 0.18 10.26 -3.08
C TRP A 93 0.99 11.22 -3.96
N GLY A 94 0.35 11.81 -4.97
CA GLY A 94 1.00 12.70 -5.93
C GLY A 94 2.24 12.06 -6.56
N ALA A 95 3.35 12.79 -6.57
CA ALA A 95 4.64 12.32 -7.12
C ALA A 95 5.17 11.05 -6.43
N ARG A 96 4.81 10.78 -5.16
CA ARG A 96 5.28 9.58 -4.43
C ARG A 96 4.66 8.29 -4.95
N LEU A 97 3.57 8.35 -5.72
CA LEU A 97 3.02 7.17 -6.38
C LEU A 97 4.05 6.54 -7.33
N ALA A 98 4.81 7.36 -8.06
CA ALA A 98 5.82 6.89 -9.00
C ALA A 98 7.03 6.19 -8.33
N LEU A 99 7.17 6.29 -7.00
CA LEU A 99 8.22 5.59 -6.26
C LEU A 99 7.95 4.08 -6.11
N ALA A 100 6.70 3.67 -6.29
CA ALA A 100 6.26 2.29 -6.06
C ALA A 100 5.39 1.72 -7.20
N TYR A 101 4.58 2.56 -7.85
CA TYR A 101 3.67 2.13 -8.92
C TYR A 101 4.28 2.41 -10.29
N ASP A 102 4.23 1.41 -11.16
CA ASP A 102 4.54 1.57 -12.57
C ASP A 102 3.61 2.61 -13.23
N PRO A 103 4.12 3.49 -14.12
CA PRO A 103 3.31 4.50 -14.79
C PRO A 103 2.07 3.95 -15.52
N GLN A 104 2.15 2.76 -16.12
CA GLN A 104 0.99 2.15 -16.77
C GLN A 104 -0.07 1.74 -15.75
N THR A 105 0.32 1.32 -14.55
CA THR A 105 -0.62 1.01 -13.46
C THR A 105 -1.41 2.27 -13.06
N ILE A 106 -0.74 3.41 -12.95
CA ILE A 106 -1.38 4.69 -12.63
C ILE A 106 -2.32 5.12 -13.78
N ALA A 107 -1.88 5.00 -15.03
CA ALA A 107 -2.69 5.32 -16.20
C ALA A 107 -3.95 4.45 -16.29
N ARG A 108 -3.83 3.13 -16.08
CA ARG A 108 -4.98 2.20 -16.04
C ARG A 108 -5.93 2.48 -14.87
N ALA A 109 -5.42 2.96 -13.74
CA ALA A 109 -6.28 3.42 -12.64
C ALA A 109 -7.12 4.62 -13.11
N ARG A 110 -6.46 5.64 -13.67
CA ARG A 110 -7.12 6.86 -14.19
C ARG A 110 -8.18 6.56 -15.26
N ALA A 111 -7.92 5.62 -16.16
CA ALA A 111 -8.85 5.24 -17.23
C ALA A 111 -10.10 4.49 -16.73
N ARG A 112 -10.04 3.86 -15.54
CA ARG A 112 -11.17 3.10 -14.95
C ARG A 112 -12.10 3.95 -14.10
N SER A 113 -11.72 5.19 -13.77
CA SER A 113 -12.62 6.12 -13.09
C SER A 113 -13.53 6.77 -14.13
N PRO A 114 -14.87 6.66 -14.02
CA PRO A 114 -15.74 7.53 -14.78
C PRO A 114 -15.39 8.98 -14.39
N ALA A 115 -15.27 9.86 -15.38
CA ALA A 115 -15.16 11.29 -15.13
C ALA A 115 -16.30 11.70 -14.18
N PRO A 116 -16.07 12.61 -13.21
CA PRO A 116 -17.19 13.18 -12.49
C PRO A 116 -18.14 13.76 -13.52
N ILE A 117 -19.38 13.28 -13.54
CA ILE A 117 -20.43 13.90 -14.34
C ILE A 117 -20.54 15.33 -13.82
N PRO A 118 -20.37 16.36 -14.67
CA PRO A 118 -20.45 17.76 -14.26
C PRO A 118 -21.83 18.11 -13.70
#